data_AF-A0A6A4FTL7-F1
#
_entry.id   AF-A0A6A4FTL7-F1
#
_cell.length_a   1.000
_cell.length_b   1.000
_cell.length_c   1.000
_cell.angle_alpha   90.00
_cell.angle_beta   90.00
_cell.angle_gamma   90.00
#
_symmetry.space_group_name_H-M   'P 1'
#
loop_
_entity.id
_entity.type
_entity.pdbx_description
1 polymer ?
#
loop_
_entity_poly.entity_id
_entity_poly.type
_entity_poly.pdbx_seq_one_letter_code
_entity_poly.pdbx_strand_id
1 'polypeptide(L)'
;MSFKDNVGYSRERMFTIAELLPITPDGLSRWINQQAYGDPVPTEDMRPVHRRSSTLEFSTKAISSFMPGVNATWDPVTAHGNPTAQMPSKRLIKKVKKFEVRREGAKNKARRSVEFDEFMNLLQLVRAQWADNDSAYIVRWCTITPMAHL
;
A
#
# COMPACT_ATOMS: atom_id res chain seq x y z
N MET A 1 -11.54 2.25 -11.42
CA MET A 1 -12.42 2.28 -12.60
C MET A 1 -13.30 3.51 -12.63
N SER A 2 -13.90 3.94 -11.51
CA SER A 2 -14.66 5.21 -11.42
C SER A 2 -13.98 6.44 -12.04
N PHE A 3 -12.65 6.51 -12.06
CA PHE A 3 -11.91 7.58 -12.74
C PHE A 3 -12.16 7.65 -14.27
N LYS A 4 -12.45 6.52 -14.91
CA LYS A 4 -12.65 6.43 -16.37
C LYS A 4 -14.05 6.89 -16.78
N ASP A 5 -15.06 6.50 -16.01
CA ASP A 5 -16.47 6.57 -16.41
C ASP A 5 -17.36 7.30 -15.39
N ASN A 6 -16.77 7.78 -14.29
CA ASN A 6 -17.45 8.47 -13.19
C ASN A 6 -18.56 7.64 -12.52
N VAL A 7 -18.46 6.31 -12.59
CA VAL A 7 -19.44 5.39 -12.00
C VAL A 7 -18.96 4.89 -10.63
N GLY A 8 -19.87 4.84 -9.66
CA GLY A 8 -19.66 4.14 -8.39
C GLY A 8 -19.84 2.64 -8.57
N TYR A 9 -18.78 1.85 -8.32
CA TYR A 9 -18.81 0.40 -8.45
C TYR A 9 -19.06 -0.26 -7.09
N SER A 10 -19.90 -1.30 -7.04
CA SER A 10 -20.01 -2.14 -5.83
C SER A 10 -18.69 -2.85 -5.54
N ARG A 11 -18.44 -3.20 -4.27
CA ARG A 11 -17.19 -3.88 -3.86
C ARG A 11 -17.10 -5.30 -4.43
N GLU A 12 -18.24 -5.94 -4.68
CA GLU A 12 -18.36 -7.29 -5.20
C GLU A 12 -18.32 -7.33 -6.74
N ARG A 13 -18.26 -6.17 -7.41
CA ARG A 13 -18.26 -6.12 -8.88
C ARG A 13 -16.97 -6.71 -9.44
N MET A 14 -17.11 -7.75 -10.23
CA MET A 14 -16.04 -8.32 -11.05
C MET A 14 -16.01 -7.62 -12.41
N PHE A 15 -14.81 -7.23 -12.85
CA PHE A 15 -14.58 -6.65 -14.16
C PHE A 15 -14.29 -7.74 -15.18
N THR A 16 -14.90 -7.63 -16.36
CA THR A 16 -14.62 -8.50 -17.49
C THR A 16 -13.30 -8.12 -18.16
N ILE A 17 -12.69 -9.06 -18.88
CA ILE A 17 -11.46 -8.80 -19.66
C ILE A 17 -11.70 -7.68 -20.68
N ALA A 18 -12.87 -7.65 -21.33
CA ALA A 18 -13.24 -6.62 -22.29
C ALA A 18 -13.34 -5.22 -21.67
N GLU A 19 -13.70 -5.09 -20.39
CA GLU A 19 -13.70 -3.81 -19.69
C GLU A 19 -12.29 -3.35 -19.30
N LEU A 20 -11.37 -4.29 -19.10
CA LEU A 20 -9.98 -4.05 -18.67
C LEU A 20 -9.04 -3.74 -19.83
N LEU A 21 -9.23 -4.37 -21.00
CA LEU A 21 -8.42 -4.15 -22.21
C LEU A 21 -8.29 -2.67 -22.65
N PRO A 22 -9.34 -1.83 -22.56
CA PRO A 22 -9.24 -0.42 -22.93
C PRO A 22 -8.41 0.45 -21.99
N ILE A 23 -7.86 -0.11 -20.89
CA ILE A 23 -7.03 0.66 -19.95
C ILE A 23 -5.66 0.88 -20.58
N THR A 24 -5.37 2.14 -20.92
CA THR A 24 -4.10 2.54 -21.53
C THR A 24 -3.09 3.01 -20.47
N PRO A 25 -1.77 2.94 -20.77
CA PRO A 25 -0.73 3.51 -19.93
C PRO A 25 -0.91 5.01 -19.66
N ASP A 26 -1.46 5.75 -20.63
CA ASP A 26 -1.75 7.18 -20.50
C ASP A 26 -2.89 7.44 -19.50
N GLY A 27 -3.99 6.68 -19.61
CA GLY A 27 -5.08 6.73 -18.64
C GLY A 27 -4.62 6.39 -17.22
N LEU A 28 -3.72 5.40 -17.09
CA LEU A 28 -3.09 5.08 -15.81
C LEU A 28 -2.22 6.23 -15.28
N SER A 29 -1.47 6.90 -16.15
CA SER A 29 -0.62 8.03 -15.78
C SER A 29 -1.46 9.21 -15.28
N ARG A 30 -2.56 9.53 -15.97
CA ARG A 30 -3.56 10.52 -15.54
C ARG A 30 -4.20 10.15 -14.22
N TRP A 31 -4.51 8.88 -14.01
CA TRP A 31 -5.05 8.41 -12.73
C TRP A 31 -4.03 8.55 -11.59
N ILE A 32 -2.76 8.17 -11.80
CA ILE A 32 -1.69 8.35 -10.80
C ILE A 32 -1.50 9.84 -10.48
N ASN A 33 -1.53 10.70 -11.49
CA ASN A 33 -1.47 12.15 -11.33
C ASN A 33 -2.62 12.67 -10.46
N GLN A 34 -3.85 12.28 -10.76
CA GLN A 34 -5.02 12.61 -9.94
C GLN A 34 -4.83 12.20 -8.47
N GLN A 35 -4.25 11.01 -8.22
CA GLN A 35 -4.00 10.54 -6.86
C GLN A 35 -2.87 11.31 -6.14
N ALA A 36 -1.84 11.76 -6.85
CA ALA A 36 -0.66 12.41 -6.27
C ALA A 36 -0.85 13.94 -6.11
N TYR A 37 -1.31 14.59 -7.18
CA TYR A 37 -1.41 16.05 -7.31
C TYR A 37 -2.84 16.59 -7.12
N GLY A 38 -3.86 15.72 -7.18
CA GLY A 38 -5.26 16.15 -7.17
C GLY A 38 -5.78 16.57 -8.54
N ASP A 39 -4.95 16.49 -9.58
CA ASP A 39 -5.25 16.87 -10.96
C ASP A 39 -4.66 15.81 -11.92
N PRO A 40 -5.39 15.36 -12.97
CA PRO A 40 -4.89 14.36 -13.89
C PRO A 40 -3.79 14.88 -14.84
N VAL A 41 -3.71 16.21 -15.03
CA VAL A 41 -2.75 16.92 -15.89
C VAL A 41 -2.06 18.02 -15.07
N PRO A 42 -1.19 17.63 -14.13
CA PRO A 42 -0.59 18.58 -13.19
C PRO A 42 0.37 19.54 -13.90
N THR A 43 0.33 20.81 -13.52
CA THR A 43 1.31 21.82 -13.93
C THR A 43 2.65 21.59 -13.24
N GLU A 44 3.76 22.10 -13.80
CA GLU A 44 5.11 21.87 -13.27
C GLU A 44 5.32 22.41 -11.85
N ASP A 45 4.57 23.46 -11.46
CA ASP A 45 4.62 24.06 -10.13
C ASP A 45 3.85 23.27 -9.07
N MET A 46 2.95 22.38 -9.49
CA MET A 46 2.12 21.60 -8.57
C MET A 46 2.98 20.60 -7.79
N ARG A 47 2.62 20.41 -6.51
CA ARG A 47 3.33 19.51 -5.61
C ARG A 47 2.49 18.26 -5.30
N PRO A 48 3.08 17.06 -5.28
CA PRO A 48 2.34 15.82 -5.04
C PRO A 48 2.11 15.61 -3.54
N VAL A 49 1.14 16.35 -2.98
CA VAL A 49 0.88 16.40 -1.53
C VAL A 49 -0.19 15.42 -1.04
N HIS A 50 -0.93 14.78 -1.96
CA HIS A 50 -2.13 14.01 -1.61
C HIS A 50 -1.84 12.56 -1.20
N ARG A 51 -0.95 11.87 -1.94
CA ARG A 51 -0.56 10.47 -1.64
C ARG A 51 0.94 10.26 -1.74
N ARG A 52 1.44 9.37 -0.89
CA ARG A 52 2.85 8.97 -0.88
C ARG A 52 3.17 7.94 -1.95
N SER A 53 4.41 7.89 -2.38
CA SER A 53 4.93 6.98 -3.39
C SER A 53 4.67 5.52 -3.05
N SER A 54 4.78 5.12 -1.76
CA SER A 54 4.53 3.75 -1.32
C SER A 54 3.08 3.32 -1.56
N THR A 55 2.11 4.21 -1.29
CA THR A 55 0.70 3.96 -1.56
C THR A 55 0.42 3.90 -3.07
N LEU A 56 1.07 4.76 -3.86
CA LEU A 56 0.95 4.76 -5.32
C LEU A 56 1.54 3.49 -5.94
N GLU A 57 2.68 3.01 -5.45
CA GLU A 57 3.30 1.74 -5.85
C GLU A 57 2.40 0.55 -5.54
N PHE A 58 1.86 0.50 -4.31
CA PHE A 58 0.92 -0.55 -3.92
C PHE A 58 -0.32 -0.54 -4.83
N SER A 59 -0.90 0.63 -5.07
CA SER A 59 -2.11 0.74 -5.91
C SER A 59 -1.83 0.34 -7.35
N THR A 60 -0.66 0.72 -7.90
CA THR A 60 -0.23 0.31 -9.24
C THR A 60 -0.04 -1.21 -9.32
N LYS A 61 0.56 -1.81 -8.30
CA LYS A 61 0.71 -3.28 -8.19
C LYS A 61 -0.64 -3.98 -8.11
N ALA A 62 -1.60 -3.44 -7.34
CA ALA A 62 -2.95 -3.98 -7.26
C ALA A 62 -3.67 -3.88 -8.61
N ILE A 63 -3.55 -2.75 -9.33
CA ILE A 63 -4.11 -2.63 -10.68
C ILE A 63 -3.47 -3.67 -11.61
N SER A 64 -2.15 -3.83 -11.55
CA SER A 64 -1.41 -4.80 -12.36
C SER A 64 -1.90 -6.23 -12.19
N SER A 65 -2.30 -6.66 -10.98
CA SER A 65 -2.78 -8.04 -10.77
C SER A 65 -4.11 -8.33 -11.44
N PHE A 66 -4.90 -7.30 -11.76
CA PHE A 66 -6.16 -7.44 -12.48
C PHE A 66 -5.99 -7.30 -14.00
N MET A 67 -4.83 -6.86 -14.51
CA MET A 67 -4.65 -6.66 -15.95
C MET A 67 -4.47 -7.99 -16.70
N PRO A 68 -5.11 -8.17 -17.87
CA PRO A 68 -4.81 -9.29 -18.75
C PRO A 68 -3.33 -9.28 -19.14
N GLY A 69 -2.69 -10.46 -19.16
CA GLY A 69 -1.27 -10.57 -19.52
C GLY A 69 -0.34 -9.87 -18.52
N VAL A 70 -0.49 -10.14 -17.22
CA VAL A 70 0.30 -9.54 -16.11
C VAL A 70 1.80 -9.51 -16.39
N ASN A 71 2.34 -10.58 -16.99
CA ASN A 71 3.76 -10.73 -17.31
C ASN A 71 4.15 -10.23 -18.71
N ALA A 72 3.17 -9.85 -19.54
CA ALA A 72 3.42 -9.36 -20.89
C ALA A 72 3.74 -7.86 -20.85
N THR A 73 4.84 -7.48 -21.50
CA THR A 73 5.17 -6.08 -21.75
C THR A 73 4.07 -5.45 -22.61
N TRP A 74 3.62 -4.25 -22.24
CA TRP A 74 2.66 -3.51 -23.05
C TRP A 74 3.25 -3.14 -24.41
N ASP A 75 2.59 -3.55 -25.48
CA ASP A 75 2.92 -3.19 -26.85
C ASP A 75 2.10 -1.94 -27.28
N PRO A 76 2.76 -0.82 -27.61
CA PRO A 76 2.07 0.40 -28.04
C PRO A 76 1.40 0.27 -29.42
N VAL A 77 1.81 -0.67 -30.28
CA VAL A 77 1.26 -0.83 -31.63
C VAL A 77 -0.04 -1.61 -31.58
N THR A 78 -0.04 -2.75 -30.89
CA THR A 78 -1.25 -3.58 -30.76
C THR A 78 -2.15 -3.13 -29.62
N ALA A 79 -1.68 -2.26 -28.71
CA ALA A 79 -2.38 -1.85 -27.49
C ALA A 79 -2.76 -3.04 -26.58
N HIS A 80 -1.87 -4.03 -26.52
CA HIS A 80 -2.03 -5.25 -25.71
C HIS A 80 -0.92 -5.40 -24.67
N GLY A 81 -1.21 -6.15 -23.60
CA GLY A 81 -0.27 -6.44 -22.50
C GLY A 81 -0.60 -5.67 -21.23
N ASN A 82 0.34 -5.61 -20.28
CA ASN A 82 0.11 -4.96 -18.99
C ASN A 82 0.46 -3.46 -19.02
N PRO A 83 -0.53 -2.54 -18.98
CA PRO A 83 -0.30 -1.11 -19.09
C PRO A 83 0.49 -0.52 -17.92
N THR A 84 0.54 -1.22 -16.77
CA THR A 84 1.26 -0.75 -15.57
C THR A 84 2.78 -0.90 -15.67
N ALA A 85 3.27 -1.76 -16.57
CA ALA A 85 4.69 -2.05 -16.73
C ALA A 85 5.49 -0.89 -17.37
N GLN A 86 4.78 0.06 -17.99
CA GLN A 86 5.35 1.12 -18.81
C GLN A 86 6.15 2.16 -18.03
N MET A 87 7.09 2.81 -18.73
CA MET A 87 8.03 3.78 -18.16
C MET A 87 7.38 5.07 -17.60
N PRO A 88 6.31 5.64 -18.19
CA PRO A 88 5.72 6.89 -17.71
C PRO A 88 5.19 6.83 -16.27
N SER A 89 4.47 5.76 -15.91
CA SER A 89 3.96 5.55 -14.54
C SER A 89 5.11 5.44 -13.52
N LYS A 90 6.18 4.71 -13.87
CA LYS A 90 7.39 4.58 -13.05
C LYS A 90 8.13 5.90 -12.89
N ARG A 91 8.23 6.70 -13.95
CA ARG A 91 8.85 8.05 -13.91
C ARG A 91 8.06 8.99 -12.99
N LEU A 92 6.73 8.94 -13.04
CA LEU A 92 5.86 9.70 -12.13
C LEU A 92 6.11 9.35 -10.67
N ILE A 93 6.13 8.06 -10.33
CA ILE A 93 6.40 7.63 -8.95
C ILE A 93 7.80 8.08 -8.49
N LYS A 94 8.81 8.02 -9.36
CA LYS A 94 10.14 8.56 -9.08
C LYS A 94 10.11 10.09 -8.83
N LYS A 95 9.32 10.85 -9.61
CA LYS A 95 9.12 12.30 -9.40
C LYS A 95 8.49 12.55 -8.01
N VAL A 96 7.45 11.79 -7.64
CA VAL A 96 6.83 11.88 -6.30
C VAL A 96 7.85 11.60 -5.18
N LYS A 97 8.64 10.53 -5.30
CA LYS A 97 9.72 10.22 -4.33
C LYS A 97 10.68 11.39 -4.13
N LYS A 98 11.04 12.09 -5.22
CA LYS A 98 11.93 13.26 -5.17
C LYS A 98 11.34 14.40 -4.33
N PHE A 99 10.05 14.71 -4.50
CA PHE A 99 9.38 15.74 -3.70
C PHE A 99 9.22 15.33 -2.23
N GLU A 100 8.97 14.05 -1.95
CA GLU A 100 8.92 13.56 -0.57
C GLU A 100 10.25 13.73 0.17
N VAL A 101 11.38 13.39 -0.49
CA VAL A 101 12.72 13.58 0.09
C VAL A 101 13.01 15.06 0.36
N ARG A 102 12.51 15.95 -0.50
CA ARG A 102 12.62 17.41 -0.33
C ARG A 102 11.67 18.00 0.72
N ARG A 103 10.81 17.17 1.34
CA ARG A 103 9.74 17.59 2.27
C ARG A 103 8.68 18.50 1.62
N GLU A 104 8.56 18.42 0.30
CA GLU A 104 7.56 19.15 -0.51
C GLU A 104 6.42 18.24 -0.98
N GLY A 105 6.51 16.94 -0.69
CA GLY A 105 5.49 15.94 -1.00
C GLY A 105 4.55 15.63 0.17
N ALA A 106 3.76 14.56 0.02
CA ALA A 106 2.83 14.09 1.05
C ALA A 106 3.54 13.80 2.40
N LYS A 107 2.94 14.26 3.50
CA LYS A 107 3.50 14.17 4.86
C LYS A 107 3.73 12.72 5.29
N ASN A 108 4.83 12.48 5.99
CA ASN A 108 5.12 11.18 6.60
C ASN A 108 4.19 10.93 7.81
N LYS A 109 3.60 9.74 7.88
CA LYS A 109 2.81 9.24 9.03
C LYS A 109 3.50 8.08 9.76
N ALA A 110 4.78 7.82 9.47
CA ALA A 110 5.55 6.79 10.15
C ALA A 110 5.58 7.08 11.65
N ARG A 111 5.29 6.06 12.45
CA ARG A 111 5.44 6.13 13.89
C ARG A 111 6.92 5.96 14.24
N ARG A 112 7.37 6.66 15.28
CA ARG A 112 8.69 6.41 15.87
C ARG A 112 8.72 5.02 16.51
N SER A 113 9.93 4.50 16.73
CA SER A 113 10.14 3.32 17.56
C SER A 113 9.56 3.51 18.96
N VAL A 114 9.14 2.39 19.55
CA VAL A 114 8.79 2.33 20.98
C VAL A 114 10.09 2.43 21.77
N GLU A 115 10.14 3.36 22.72
CA GLU A 115 11.30 3.53 23.60
C GLU A 115 11.26 2.51 24.75
N PHE A 116 12.41 2.24 25.37
CA PHE A 116 12.54 1.23 26.42
C PHE A 116 11.54 1.42 27.57
N ASP A 117 11.39 2.65 28.06
CA ASP A 117 10.47 2.96 29.16
C ASP A 117 9.01 2.74 28.77
N GLU A 118 8.64 3.05 27.53
CA GLU A 118 7.29 2.80 27.02
C GLU A 118 7.00 1.31 26.91
N PHE A 119 8.00 0.53 26.49
CA PHE A 119 7.90 -0.92 26.47
C PHE A 119 7.74 -1.49 27.88
N MET A 120 8.52 -1.00 28.85
CA MET A 120 8.40 -1.42 30.25
C MET A 120 7.04 -1.06 30.85
N ASN A 121 6.52 0.14 30.57
CA ASN A 121 5.19 0.56 30.99
C ASN A 121 4.09 -0.32 30.38
N LEU A 122 4.20 -0.65 29.08
CA LEU A 122 3.29 -1.59 28.41
C LEU A 122 3.30 -2.97 29.09
N LEU A 123 4.47 -3.51 29.42
CA LEU A 123 4.58 -4.79 30.11
C LEU A 123 3.93 -4.78 31.50
N GLN A 124 4.09 -3.68 32.25
CA GLN A 124 3.47 -3.53 33.56
C GLN A 124 1.94 -3.46 33.44
N LEU A 125 1.42 -2.67 32.50
CA LEU A 125 -0.02 -2.56 32.23
C LEU A 125 -0.63 -3.90 31.85
N VAL A 126 0.03 -4.64 30.96
CA VAL A 126 -0.38 -5.99 30.59
C VAL A 126 -0.40 -6.87 31.84
N ARG A 127 0.70 -7.00 32.57
CA ARG A 127 0.74 -7.84 33.79
C ARG A 127 -0.35 -7.50 34.80
N ALA A 128 -0.65 -6.23 35.02
CA ALA A 128 -1.73 -5.79 35.90
C ALA A 128 -3.11 -6.23 35.37
N GLN A 129 -3.39 -6.01 34.09
CA GLN A 129 -4.65 -6.43 33.46
C GLN A 129 -4.87 -7.96 33.51
N TRP A 130 -3.80 -8.75 33.42
CA TRP A 130 -3.88 -10.21 33.52
C TRP A 130 -3.89 -10.72 34.97
N ALA A 131 -3.46 -9.92 35.95
CA ALA A 131 -3.61 -10.24 37.37
C ALA A 131 -5.05 -10.00 37.86
N ASP A 132 -5.74 -9.01 37.28
CA ASP A 132 -7.13 -8.68 37.61
C ASP A 132 -8.17 -9.62 36.95
N ASN A 133 -7.76 -10.33 35.89
CA ASN A 133 -8.58 -11.38 35.28
C ASN A 133 -8.17 -12.73 35.87
N ASP A 134 -9.12 -13.40 36.53
CA ASP A 134 -8.98 -14.67 37.28
C ASP A 134 -8.70 -15.89 36.35
N SER A 135 -7.71 -15.76 35.47
CA SER A 135 -7.27 -16.72 34.44
C SER A 135 -5.79 -17.06 34.58
N ALA A 136 -5.17 -16.69 35.70
CA ALA A 136 -3.73 -16.80 35.96
C ALA A 136 -3.17 -18.25 35.97
N TYR A 137 -4.01 -19.28 35.74
CA TYR A 137 -3.62 -20.68 35.92
C TYR A 137 -3.33 -21.49 34.64
N ILE A 138 -3.41 -20.93 33.42
CA ILE A 138 -3.22 -21.74 32.18
C ILE A 138 -1.81 -21.61 31.55
N VAL A 139 -0.85 -20.96 32.21
CA VAL A 139 0.55 -21.01 31.76
C VAL A 139 1.48 -21.55 32.83
N ARG A 140 1.12 -22.74 33.36
CA ARG A 140 2.05 -23.63 34.05
C ARG A 140 3.01 -24.22 33.01
N TRP A 141 4.02 -23.43 32.63
CA TRP A 141 5.17 -23.95 31.90
C TRP A 141 5.79 -25.09 32.70
N CYS A 142 5.83 -26.23 32.03
CA CYS A 142 6.55 -27.45 32.34
C CYS A 142 7.86 -27.20 33.12
N THR A 143 7.83 -27.33 34.44
CA THR A 143 9.05 -27.59 35.22
C THR A 143 9.32 -29.08 35.10
N ILE A 144 10.23 -29.43 34.19
CA ILE A 144 10.88 -30.73 34.15
C ILE A 144 11.62 -30.90 35.48
N THR A 145 11.06 -31.71 36.39
CA THR A 145 11.77 -32.17 37.59
C THR A 145 12.78 -33.22 37.15
N PRO A 146 14.08 -33.10 37.45
CA PRO A 146 15.00 -34.20 37.22
C PRO A 146 14.73 -35.27 38.27
N MET A 147 14.37 -36.49 37.83
CA MET A 147 14.36 -37.65 38.70
C MET A 147 15.80 -37.98 39.10
N ALA A 148 16.12 -37.76 40.37
CA ALA A 148 17.32 -38.31 40.98
C ALA A 148 17.09 -39.81 41.24
N HIS A 149 18.01 -40.62 40.71
CA HIS A 149 18.10 -42.06 40.89
C HIS A 149 18.21 -42.48 42.36
N LEU A 150 17.56 -43.59 42.70
CA LEU A 150 17.99 -44.58 43.68
C LEU A 150 17.91 -45.96 43.04
#